data_AF-A0A8H7WM10-F1
#
_entry.id   AF-A0A8H7WM10-F1
#
_cell.length_a   1.000
_cell.length_b   1.000
_cell.length_c   1.000
_cell.angle_alpha   90.00
_cell.angle_beta   90.00
_cell.angle_gamma   90.00
#
_symmetry.space_group_name_H-M   'P 1'
#
loop_
_entity.id
_entity.type
_entity.pdbx_description
1 polymer ?
#
loop_
_entity_poly.entity_id
_entity_poly.type
_entity_poly.pdbx_seq_one_letter_code
_entity_poly.pdbx_strand_id
1 'polypeptide(L)'
;MPPQRTPLAATSGNRGKGYELSLYLRGQILGQARRYTNPYEIARDLKLNFSTIKYTIKQEPLCDDGKSLPRKPRGKSYTVAAEERKLLRHVRLHPKDTYQEVITACSLSCKETAVKKILKEHRITNWRAKRRLNSREYTQRSVFHGALRIDIGVLRNEE
;
A
#
# COMPACT_ATOMS: atom_id res chain seq x y z
N MET A 1 18.36 -56.04 -23.40
CA MET A 1 17.75 -54.80 -22.87
C MET A 1 18.29 -53.62 -23.67
N PRO A 2 17.47 -52.62 -24.03
CA PRO A 2 17.99 -51.39 -24.60
C PRO A 2 18.84 -50.64 -23.56
N PRO A 3 19.90 -49.92 -23.98
CA PRO A 3 20.77 -49.19 -23.07
C PRO A 3 19.97 -48.11 -22.32
N GLN A 4 20.17 -48.02 -21.00
CA GLN A 4 19.55 -46.98 -20.18
C GLN A 4 20.08 -45.61 -20.60
N ARG A 5 19.16 -44.69 -20.90
CA ARG A 5 19.52 -43.32 -21.26
C ARG A 5 20.14 -42.61 -20.05
N THR A 6 21.25 -41.93 -20.27
CA THR A 6 21.83 -40.99 -19.31
C THR A 6 20.80 -39.90 -18.99
N PRO A 7 20.53 -39.61 -17.70
CA PRO A 7 19.61 -38.53 -17.36
C PRO A 7 20.17 -37.21 -17.88
N LEU A 8 19.27 -36.35 -18.38
CA LEU A 8 19.63 -35.00 -18.83
C LEU A 8 20.32 -34.26 -17.68
N ALA A 9 21.47 -33.65 -17.95
CA ALA A 9 22.19 -32.83 -16.98
C ALA A 9 21.27 -31.73 -16.42
N ALA A 10 21.54 -31.28 -15.18
CA ALA A 10 20.78 -30.21 -14.54
C ALA A 10 20.74 -28.98 -15.46
N THR A 11 19.59 -28.75 -16.09
CA THR A 11 19.41 -27.62 -16.99
C THR A 11 19.51 -26.36 -16.15
N SER A 12 20.54 -25.54 -16.36
CA SER A 12 20.54 -24.18 -15.82
C SER A 12 19.30 -23.52 -16.42
N GLY A 13 18.27 -23.26 -15.60
CA GLY A 13 17.02 -22.72 -16.10
C GLY A 13 17.31 -21.47 -16.92
N ASN A 14 17.02 -21.52 -18.23
CA ASN A 14 17.02 -20.33 -19.06
C ASN A 14 16.18 -19.28 -18.33
N ARG A 15 16.81 -18.16 -17.95
CA ARG A 15 16.09 -17.12 -17.20
C ARG A 15 14.92 -16.66 -18.06
N GLY A 16 13.70 -16.83 -17.56
CA GLY A 16 12.53 -16.33 -18.24
C GLY A 16 12.63 -14.81 -18.41
N LYS A 17 11.90 -14.28 -19.39
CA LYS A 17 11.76 -12.83 -19.54
C LYS A 17 11.10 -12.24 -18.28
N GLY A 18 11.70 -11.20 -17.71
CA GLY A 18 11.14 -10.45 -16.58
C GLY A 18 11.57 -10.92 -15.18
N TYR A 19 12.49 -11.87 -15.07
CA TYR A 19 13.05 -12.26 -13.77
C TYR A 19 14.00 -11.16 -13.23
N GLU A 20 13.84 -10.84 -11.96
CA GLU A 20 14.74 -9.91 -11.27
C GLU A 20 16.09 -10.60 -10.98
N LEU A 21 17.18 -9.82 -11.03
CA LEU A 21 18.48 -10.29 -10.56
C LEU A 21 18.40 -10.61 -9.07
N SER A 22 18.95 -11.75 -8.67
CA SER A 22 19.11 -12.08 -7.25
C SER A 22 20.02 -11.05 -6.56
N LEU A 23 19.78 -10.83 -5.27
CA LEU A 23 20.60 -9.92 -4.45
C LEU A 23 22.09 -10.29 -4.51
N TYR A 24 22.38 -11.59 -4.49
CA TYR A 24 23.74 -12.10 -4.63
C TYR A 24 24.40 -11.65 -5.94
N LEU A 25 23.72 -11.81 -7.07
CA LEU A 25 24.24 -11.39 -8.38
C LEU A 25 24.40 -9.88 -8.46
N ARG A 26 23.49 -9.10 -7.86
CA ARG A 26 23.66 -7.64 -7.78
C ARG A 26 24.89 -7.29 -6.96
N GLY A 27 25.08 -7.90 -5.80
CA GLY A 27 26.28 -7.74 -4.98
C GLY A 27 27.56 -8.06 -5.75
N GLN A 28 27.57 -9.14 -6.55
CA GLN A 28 28.69 -9.47 -7.43
C GLN A 28 28.92 -8.39 -8.50
N ILE A 29 27.88 -7.91 -9.19
CA ILE A 29 27.99 -6.83 -10.18
C ILE A 29 28.59 -5.57 -9.54
N LEU A 30 28.12 -5.19 -8.35
CA LEU A 30 28.58 -3.98 -7.66
C LEU A 30 30.00 -4.13 -7.12
N GLY A 31 30.32 -5.29 -6.55
CA GLY A 31 31.67 -5.62 -6.10
C GLY A 31 32.67 -5.60 -7.25
N GLN A 32 32.29 -6.11 -8.42
CA GLN A 32 33.07 -6.01 -9.65
C GLN A 32 33.11 -4.57 -10.17
N ALA A 33 32.00 -3.84 -10.22
CA ALA A 33 31.97 -2.45 -10.71
C ALA A 33 32.86 -1.50 -9.90
N ARG A 34 33.15 -1.80 -8.63
CA ARG A 34 34.11 -1.06 -7.80
C ARG A 34 35.57 -1.35 -8.16
N ARG A 35 35.87 -2.50 -8.77
CA ARG A 35 37.21 -2.96 -9.15
C ARG A 35 37.51 -2.75 -10.64
N TYR A 36 36.53 -2.98 -11.50
CA TYR A 36 36.63 -2.91 -12.95
C TYR A 36 36.18 -1.55 -13.46
N THR A 37 36.92 -1.03 -14.45
CA THR A 37 36.53 0.21 -15.15
C THR A 37 35.48 -0.05 -16.24
N ASN A 38 35.41 -1.28 -16.80
CA ASN A 38 34.61 -1.58 -17.97
C ASN A 38 33.41 -2.53 -17.69
N PRO A 39 32.16 -2.06 -17.83
CA PRO A 39 30.97 -2.90 -17.64
C PRO A 39 30.83 -4.06 -18.65
N TYR A 40 31.54 -4.03 -19.78
CA TYR A 40 31.56 -5.14 -20.75
C TYR A 40 32.27 -6.38 -20.21
N GLU A 41 33.32 -6.21 -19.41
CA GLU A 41 34.06 -7.33 -18.82
C GLU A 41 33.20 -8.05 -17.78
N ILE A 42 32.52 -7.28 -16.93
CA ILE A 42 31.53 -7.77 -15.96
C ILE A 42 30.42 -8.58 -16.67
N ALA A 43 29.98 -8.12 -17.84
CA ALA A 43 28.95 -8.81 -18.63
C ALA A 43 29.41 -10.17 -19.13
N ARG A 44 30.65 -10.25 -19.61
CA ARG A 44 31.27 -11.49 -20.06
C ARG A 44 31.46 -12.47 -18.90
N ASP A 45 31.95 -11.98 -17.77
CA ASP A 45 32.28 -12.81 -16.61
C ASP A 45 31.03 -13.37 -15.93
N LEU A 46 29.99 -12.53 -15.77
CA LEU A 46 28.73 -12.94 -15.13
C LEU A 46 27.70 -13.52 -16.11
N LYS A 47 28.01 -13.55 -17.41
CA LYS A 47 27.11 -13.99 -18.49
C LYS A 47 25.75 -13.27 -18.44
N LEU A 48 25.78 -11.95 -18.23
CA LEU A 48 24.59 -11.10 -18.15
C LEU A 48 24.55 -10.13 -19.32
N ASN A 49 23.34 -9.66 -19.64
CA ASN A 49 23.18 -8.62 -20.64
C ASN A 49 23.84 -7.32 -20.16
N PHE A 50 24.62 -6.70 -21.04
CA PHE A 50 25.28 -5.42 -20.79
C PHE A 50 24.32 -4.33 -20.30
N SER A 51 23.12 -4.26 -20.90
CA SER A 51 22.06 -3.32 -20.50
C SER A 51 21.62 -3.52 -19.05
N THR A 52 21.54 -4.76 -18.58
CA THR A 52 21.18 -5.10 -17.20
C THR A 52 22.25 -4.62 -16.23
N ILE A 53 23.53 -4.80 -16.54
CA ILE A 53 24.64 -4.33 -15.70
C ILE A 53 24.64 -2.82 -15.62
N LYS A 54 24.58 -2.13 -16.77
CA LYS A 54 24.54 -0.66 -16.81
C LYS A 54 23.35 -0.10 -16.03
N TYR A 55 22.19 -0.73 -16.16
CA TYR A 55 21.01 -0.37 -15.38
C TYR A 55 21.23 -0.58 -13.87
N THR A 56 21.78 -1.72 -13.46
CA THR A 56 22.03 -2.06 -12.06
C THR A 56 23.00 -1.07 -11.41
N ILE A 57 24.12 -0.76 -12.07
CA ILE A 57 25.11 0.24 -11.60
C ILE A 57 24.45 1.62 -11.47
N LYS A 58 23.61 2.00 -12.44
CA LYS A 58 22.89 3.28 -12.41
C LYS A 58 21.84 3.36 -11.29
N GLN A 59 21.20 2.25 -10.93
CA GLN A 59 20.18 2.21 -9.89
C GLN A 59 20.73 2.10 -8.48
N GLU A 60 21.98 1.65 -8.32
CA GLU A 60 22.61 1.47 -7.01
C GLU A 60 22.43 2.64 -6.03
N PRO A 61 22.70 3.91 -6.40
CA PRO A 61 22.55 5.02 -5.46
C PRO A 61 21.10 5.27 -5.02
N LEU A 62 20.11 4.69 -5.71
CA LEU A 62 18.69 4.82 -5.39
C LEU A 62 18.15 3.61 -4.60
N CYS A 63 18.90 2.51 -4.54
CA CYS A 63 18.47 1.26 -3.96
C CYS A 63 18.87 1.16 -2.49
N ASP A 64 17.91 0.81 -1.62
CA ASP A 64 18.18 0.49 -0.21
C ASP A 64 18.56 -1.01 -0.09
N ASP A 65 19.70 -1.30 0.53
CA ASP A 65 20.24 -2.66 0.75
C ASP A 65 20.37 -3.52 -0.52
N GLY A 66 20.60 -2.90 -1.68
CA GLY A 66 20.71 -3.58 -2.97
C GLY A 66 19.40 -4.20 -3.50
N LYS A 67 18.26 -3.94 -2.84
CA LYS A 67 16.94 -4.42 -3.26
C LYS A 67 16.36 -3.56 -4.39
N SER A 68 15.56 -4.17 -5.26
CA SER A 68 14.78 -3.45 -6.27
C SER A 68 13.86 -2.43 -5.59
N LEU A 69 13.84 -1.21 -6.09
CA LEU A 69 12.74 -0.32 -5.74
C LEU A 69 11.44 -0.86 -6.33
N PRO A 70 10.34 -0.91 -5.54
CA PRO A 70 9.04 -1.29 -6.07
C PRO A 70 8.60 -0.24 -7.10
N ARG A 71 7.88 -0.68 -8.14
CA ARG A 71 7.27 0.25 -9.09
C ARG A 71 6.31 1.16 -8.34
N LYS A 72 6.36 2.46 -8.65
CA LYS A 72 5.40 3.43 -8.11
C LYS A 72 3.98 2.91 -8.37
N PRO A 73 3.13 2.79 -7.34
CA PRO A 73 1.78 2.31 -7.53
C PRO A 73 1.01 3.26 -8.44
N ARG A 74 0.04 2.71 -9.17
CA ARG A 74 -0.91 3.53 -9.93
C ARG A 74 -1.64 4.47 -8.96
N GLY A 75 -1.71 5.76 -9.31
CA GLY A 75 -2.43 6.75 -8.51
C GLY A 75 -3.91 6.37 -8.34
N LYS A 76 -4.49 6.74 -7.18
CA LYS A 76 -5.93 6.61 -6.92
C LYS A 76 -6.71 7.51 -7.88
N SER A 77 -7.92 7.12 -8.27
CA SER A 77 -8.79 7.88 -9.19
C SER A 77 -9.51 9.06 -8.53
N TYR A 78 -9.23 9.32 -7.26
CA TYR A 78 -9.88 10.33 -6.44
C TYR A 78 -8.83 11.02 -5.59
N THR A 79 -9.09 12.27 -5.24
CA THR A 79 -8.21 13.07 -4.40
C THR A 79 -8.42 12.71 -2.94
N VAL A 80 -7.47 11.97 -2.36
CA VAL A 80 -7.51 11.46 -0.97
C VAL A 80 -7.81 12.58 0.04
N ALA A 81 -7.21 13.76 -0.11
CA ALA A 81 -7.32 14.82 0.88
C ALA A 81 -8.71 15.51 0.91
N ALA A 82 -9.33 15.75 -0.24
CA ALA A 82 -10.52 16.60 -0.35
C ALA A 82 -11.80 15.80 -0.63
N GLU A 83 -11.77 14.96 -1.65
CA GLU A 83 -12.94 14.21 -2.11
C GLU A 83 -13.34 13.13 -1.11
N GLU A 84 -12.36 12.41 -0.56
CA GLU A 84 -12.59 11.36 0.43
C GLU A 84 -13.24 11.94 1.70
N ARG A 85 -12.76 13.09 2.19
CA ARG A 85 -13.32 13.76 3.37
C ARG A 85 -14.74 14.25 3.13
N LYS A 86 -15.03 14.80 1.95
CA LYS A 86 -16.38 15.22 1.56
C LYS A 86 -17.34 14.03 1.54
N LEU A 87 -16.94 12.93 0.91
CA LEU A 87 -17.69 11.68 0.85
C LEU A 87 -18.00 11.16 2.26
N LEU A 88 -16.98 11.05 3.12
CA LEU A 88 -17.15 10.53 4.48
C LEU A 88 -18.06 11.41 5.34
N ARG A 89 -17.96 12.74 5.19
CA ARG A 89 -18.83 13.69 5.89
C ARG A 89 -20.29 13.53 5.43
N HIS A 90 -20.52 13.49 4.12
CA HIS A 90 -21.87 13.38 3.57
C HIS A 90 -22.54 12.06 3.95
N VAL A 91 -21.83 10.94 3.83
CA VAL A 91 -22.28 9.60 4.23
C VAL A 91 -22.68 9.54 5.72
N ARG A 92 -21.98 10.27 6.60
CA ARG A 92 -22.30 10.32 8.03
C ARG A 92 -23.52 11.20 8.33
N LEU A 93 -23.71 12.30 7.59
CA LEU A 93 -24.84 13.21 7.75
C LEU A 93 -26.15 12.66 7.16
N HIS A 94 -26.04 11.98 6.02
CA HIS A 94 -27.17 11.52 5.22
C HIS A 94 -27.10 10.00 5.02
N PRO A 95 -27.25 9.19 6.09
CA PRO A 95 -27.00 7.75 6.02
C PRO A 95 -27.92 7.00 5.07
N LYS A 96 -29.05 7.58 4.65
CA LYS A 96 -30.04 6.90 3.78
C LYS A 96 -29.74 7.03 2.28
N ASP A 97 -28.88 7.96 1.91
CA ASP A 97 -28.66 8.32 0.51
C ASP A 97 -28.11 7.13 -0.29
N THR A 98 -28.45 7.06 -1.57
CA THR A 98 -27.89 6.05 -2.47
C THR A 98 -26.46 6.41 -2.88
N TYR A 99 -25.67 5.45 -3.37
CA TYR A 99 -24.31 5.75 -3.83
C TYR A 99 -24.30 6.77 -4.97
N GLN A 100 -25.31 6.76 -5.85
CA GLN A 100 -25.45 7.73 -6.94
C GLN A 100 -25.77 9.14 -6.42
N GLU A 101 -26.63 9.25 -5.41
CA GLU A 101 -26.91 10.52 -4.72
C GLU A 101 -25.64 11.06 -4.06
N VAL A 102 -24.86 10.21 -3.37
CA VAL A 102 -23.59 10.62 -2.74
C VAL A 102 -22.60 11.15 -3.78
N ILE A 103 -22.47 10.47 -4.92
CA ILE A 103 -21.59 10.89 -6.01
C ILE A 103 -22.02 12.25 -6.57
N THR A 104 -23.33 12.42 -6.80
CA THR A 104 -23.90 13.66 -7.31
C THR A 104 -23.73 14.80 -6.31
N ALA A 105 -24.06 14.57 -5.03
CA ALA A 105 -23.98 15.56 -3.96
C ALA A 105 -22.53 15.99 -3.64
N CYS A 106 -21.57 15.08 -3.75
CA CYS A 106 -20.16 15.38 -3.54
C CYS A 106 -19.43 15.79 -4.83
N SER A 107 -20.13 15.80 -5.98
CA SER A 107 -19.57 16.07 -7.32
C SER A 107 -18.32 15.25 -7.62
N LEU A 108 -18.37 13.96 -7.30
CA LEU A 108 -17.24 13.05 -7.47
C LEU A 108 -17.14 12.55 -8.91
N SER A 109 -15.94 12.58 -9.49
CA SER A 109 -15.67 11.98 -10.80
C SER A 109 -15.53 10.44 -10.74
N CYS A 110 -15.47 9.87 -9.53
CA CYS A 110 -15.20 8.46 -9.34
C CYS A 110 -16.45 7.57 -9.52
N LYS A 111 -16.22 6.33 -9.98
CA LYS A 111 -17.27 5.33 -10.14
C LYS A 111 -17.77 4.83 -8.77
N GLU A 112 -18.99 4.31 -8.71
CA GLU A 112 -19.58 3.72 -7.49
C GLU A 112 -18.70 2.64 -6.84
N THR A 113 -18.01 1.83 -7.63
CA THR A 113 -17.09 0.81 -7.10
C THR A 113 -15.91 1.40 -6.33
N ALA A 114 -15.48 2.62 -6.67
CA ALA A 114 -14.46 3.34 -5.92
C ALA A 114 -15.02 3.84 -4.58
N VAL A 115 -16.23 4.39 -4.57
CA VAL A 115 -16.95 4.80 -3.34
C VAL A 115 -17.09 3.62 -2.37
N LYS A 116 -17.50 2.45 -2.86
CA LYS A 116 -17.59 1.22 -2.05
C LYS A 116 -16.25 0.82 -1.44
N LYS A 117 -15.15 0.90 -2.22
CA LYS A 117 -13.79 0.61 -1.74
C LYS A 117 -13.35 1.59 -0.66
N ILE A 118 -13.58 2.89 -0.84
CA ILE A 118 -13.30 3.94 0.15
C ILE A 118 -14.04 3.64 1.46
N LEU A 119 -15.35 3.40 1.39
CA LEU A 119 -16.14 3.13 2.60
C LEU A 119 -15.68 1.86 3.33
N LYS A 120 -15.26 0.82 2.59
CA LYS A 120 -14.68 -0.39 3.16
C LYS A 120 -13.34 -0.12 3.85
N GLU A 121 -12.46 0.70 3.25
CA GLU A 121 -11.18 1.14 3.84
C GLU A 121 -11.41 1.84 5.19
N HIS A 122 -12.48 2.63 5.29
CA HIS A 122 -12.92 3.30 6.54
C HIS A 122 -13.78 2.45 7.47
N ARG A 123 -13.95 1.15 7.19
CA ARG A 123 -14.80 0.22 7.97
C ARG A 123 -16.26 0.68 8.11
N ILE A 124 -16.74 1.51 7.18
CA ILE A 124 -18.14 1.93 7.12
C ILE A 124 -18.89 0.91 6.28
N THR A 125 -19.40 -0.11 6.94
CA THR A 125 -20.26 -1.15 6.34
C THR A 125 -21.72 -0.87 6.67
N ASN A 126 -22.63 -1.30 5.79
CA ASN A 126 -24.08 -1.18 5.98
C ASN A 126 -24.58 0.22 6.38
N TRP A 127 -23.93 1.27 5.88
CA TRP A 127 -24.22 2.66 6.29
C TRP A 127 -25.68 3.05 6.07
N ARG A 128 -26.29 2.54 4.99
CA ARG A 128 -27.72 2.70 4.66
C ARG A 128 -28.68 2.06 5.65
N ALA A 129 -28.25 1.03 6.36
CA ALA A 129 -29.09 0.32 7.32
C ALA A 129 -29.06 0.97 8.73
N LYS A 130 -28.24 1.99 8.96
CA LYS A 130 -28.11 2.60 10.29
C LYS A 130 -29.31 3.51 10.57
N ARG A 131 -30.17 3.13 11.52
CA ARG A 131 -31.21 4.01 12.10
C ARG A 131 -30.55 5.35 12.46
N ARG A 132 -31.10 6.47 11.97
CA ARG A 132 -30.80 7.79 12.56
C ARG A 132 -31.20 7.67 14.04
N LEU A 133 -30.26 7.82 14.98
CA LEU A 133 -30.65 8.16 16.34
C LEU A 133 -31.33 9.52 16.24
N ASN A 134 -32.57 9.60 16.74
CA ASN A 134 -33.31 10.84 16.78
C ASN A 134 -32.51 11.85 17.61
N SER A 135 -32.51 13.12 17.25
CA SER A 135 -31.72 14.18 17.89
C SER A 135 -31.89 14.27 19.41
N ARG A 136 -32.97 13.73 19.99
CA ARG A 136 -33.20 13.59 21.43
C ARG A 136 -32.27 12.58 22.14
N GLU A 137 -31.74 11.57 21.43
CA GLU A 137 -30.91 10.52 22.04
C GLU A 137 -29.41 10.87 22.04
N TYR A 138 -28.99 11.90 21.31
CA TYR A 138 -27.58 12.32 21.26
C TYR A 138 -27.08 12.86 22.60
N THR A 139 -27.94 13.58 23.34
CA THR A 139 -27.57 14.19 24.64
C THR A 139 -27.32 13.13 25.73
N GLN A 140 -27.96 11.96 25.64
CA GLN A 140 -27.78 10.92 26.66
C GLN A 140 -26.48 10.12 26.48
N ARG A 141 -25.95 9.98 25.27
CA ARG A 141 -24.73 9.16 25.05
C ARG A 141 -23.42 9.91 25.23
N SER A 142 -23.38 11.23 25.11
CA SER A 142 -22.14 12.00 25.38
C SER A 142 -21.88 12.21 26.88
N VAL A 143 -22.93 12.15 27.72
CA VAL A 143 -22.80 12.29 29.18
C VAL A 143 -22.18 11.02 29.82
N PHE A 144 -22.45 9.84 29.26
CA PHE A 144 -21.93 8.57 29.79
C PHE A 144 -20.49 8.20 29.38
N HIS A 145 -19.82 8.99 28.55
CA HIS A 145 -18.39 8.77 28.21
C HIS A 145 -17.46 9.91 28.66
N GLY A 146 -18.00 10.97 29.28
CA GLY A 146 -17.23 12.08 29.85
C GLY A 146 -17.22 12.13 31.38
N ALA A 147 -18.00 11.29 32.07
CA ALA A 147 -18.08 11.28 33.53
C ALA A 147 -17.23 10.17 34.15
N LEU A 148 -15.91 10.23 33.92
CA LEU A 148 -14.94 9.57 34.81
C LEU A 148 -13.84 10.58 35.14
N ARG A 149 -13.77 10.88 36.45
CA ARG A 149 -12.69 11.56 37.19
C ARG A 149 -12.51 13.06 37.00
N ILE A 150 -13.14 13.82 37.90
CA ILE A 150 -12.43 14.74 38.79
C ILE A 150 -13.06 14.57 40.18
N ASP A 151 -12.41 13.78 41.05
CA ASP A 151 -12.73 13.73 42.47
C ASP A 151 -12.32 15.07 43.10
N ILE A 152 -13.31 15.88 43.48
CA ILE A 152 -13.10 17.06 44.32
C ILE A 152 -12.90 16.55 45.75
N GLY A 153 -11.65 16.47 46.18
CA GLY A 153 -11.29 16.27 47.57
C GLY A 153 -11.67 17.49 48.39
N VAL A 154 -12.82 17.47 49.04
CA VAL A 154 -13.18 18.40 50.12
C VAL A 154 -12.67 17.78 51.43
N LEU A 155 -11.49 18.23 51.88
CA LEU A 155 -11.06 18.05 53.26
C LEU A 155 -11.88 18.98 54.15
N ARG A 156 -12.85 18.43 54.89
CA ARG A 156 -13.32 19.02 56.15
C ARG A 156 -12.57 18.30 57.26
N ASN A 157 -11.63 18.98 57.88
CA ASN A 157 -11.20 18.63 59.23
C ASN A 157 -12.00 19.49 60.20
N GLU A 158 -12.56 18.78 61.17
CA GLU A 158 -13.16 19.28 62.39
C GLU A 158 -12.07 19.96 63.24
N GLU A 159 -12.36 21.17 63.73
CA GLU A 159 -12.10 21.69 65.08
C GLU A 159 -12.68 23.11 65.19
#